data_AF-A0A4D6HMV3-F1
#
_entry.id   AF-A0A4D6HMV3-F1
#
_cell.length_a   1.000
_cell.length_b   1.000
_cell.length_c   1.000
_cell.angle_alpha   90.00
_cell.angle_beta   90.00
_cell.angle_gamma   90.00
#
_symmetry.space_group_name_H-M   'P 1'
#
loop_
_entity.id
_entity.type
_entity.pdbx_description
1 polymer ?
#
loop_
_entity_poly.entity_id
_entity_poly.type
_entity_poly.pdbx_seq_one_letter_code
_entity_poly.pdbx_strand_id
1 'polypeptide(L)'
;MARIEIMDSTVVIDDQQIALPESVEETVRLDSTLVVLLDTIGNKNLPNNVWAIDENEGITWKIETVRSDDPFTGLWVDDGELWVYNWNGYGYKIDEQTGTIVDKKYMK
;
A
#
# COMPACT_ATOMS: atom_id res chain seq x y z
N MET A 1 -20.13 -2.90 4.89
CA MET A 1 -18.77 -2.35 5.06
C MET A 1 -18.25 -2.87 6.37
N ALA A 2 -17.19 -3.68 6.32
CA ALA A 2 -16.52 -4.19 7.51
C ALA A 2 -15.96 -3.06 8.39
N ARG A 3 -15.84 -3.31 9.69
CA ARG A 3 -15.12 -2.45 10.63
C ARG A 3 -13.63 -2.68 10.44
N ILE A 4 -12.89 -1.61 10.17
CA ILE A 4 -11.43 -1.66 10.01
C ILE A 4 -10.79 -0.87 11.16
N GLU A 5 -9.86 -1.50 11.86
CA GLU A 5 -9.02 -0.85 12.87
C GLU A 5 -7.55 -1.11 12.56
N ILE A 6 -6.74 -0.08 12.73
CA ILE A 6 -5.30 -0.14 12.48
C ILE A 6 -4.60 0.07 13.81
N MET A 7 -3.80 -0.91 14.21
CA MET A 7 -3.04 -0.94 15.46
C MET A 7 -1.57 -1.17 15.12
N ASP A 8 -0.86 -0.08 14.83
CA ASP A 8 0.56 -0.12 14.49
C ASP A 8 0.84 -1.05 13.30
N SER A 9 1.40 -2.25 13.54
CA SER A 9 1.67 -3.29 12.55
C SER A 9 0.56 -4.34 12.41
N THR A 10 -0.66 -4.07 12.88
CA THR A 10 -1.81 -4.99 12.78
C THR A 10 -3.01 -4.29 12.19
N VAL A 11 -3.61 -4.91 11.17
CA VAL A 11 -4.91 -4.50 10.63
C VAL A 11 -5.97 -5.49 11.12
N VAL A 12 -7.00 -4.97 11.77
CA VAL A 12 -8.16 -5.74 12.21
C VAL A 12 -9.32 -5.43 11.26
N ILE A 13 -9.85 -6.46 10.61
CA ILE A 13 -11.06 -6.36 9.78
C ILE A 13 -12.11 -7.27 10.38
N ASP A 14 -13.17 -6.66 10.92
CA ASP A 14 -14.16 -7.33 11.77
C ASP A 14 -13.50 -8.16 12.89
N ASP A 15 -13.50 -9.49 12.80
CA ASP A 15 -12.87 -10.40 13.77
C ASP A 15 -11.52 -10.98 13.29
N GLN A 16 -11.07 -10.63 12.08
CA GLN A 16 -9.82 -11.09 11.50
C GLN A 16 -8.68 -10.12 11.82
N GLN A 17 -7.56 -10.66 12.31
CA GLN A 17 -6.33 -9.90 12.53
C GLN A 17 -5.29 -10.27 11.48
N ILE A 18 -4.70 -9.25 10.86
CA ILE A 18 -3.67 -9.38 9.84
C ILE A 18 -2.42 -8.70 10.37
N ALA A 19 -1.42 -9.49 10.71
CA ALA A 19 -0.12 -9.00 11.12
C ALA A 19 0.69 -8.54 9.89
N LEU A 20 1.26 -7.35 10.00
CA LEU A 20 2.12 -6.72 9.01
C LEU A 20 3.56 -6.73 9.53
N PRO A 21 4.56 -6.71 8.64
CA PRO A 21 5.96 -6.74 9.03
C PRO A 21 6.44 -5.43 9.66
N GLU A 22 5.75 -4.34 9.36
CA GLU A 22 6.05 -2.98 9.84
C GLU A 22 4.73 -2.25 10.15
N SER A 23 4.84 -1.10 10.81
CA SER A 23 3.70 -0.24 11.13
C SER A 23 3.05 0.32 9.87
N VAL A 24 1.75 0.57 9.93
CA VAL A 24 1.03 1.27 8.85
C VAL A 24 1.29 2.77 8.96
N GLU A 25 1.84 3.35 7.90
CA GLU A 25 2.10 4.79 7.78
C GLU A 25 0.87 5.52 7.23
N GLU A 26 0.35 5.04 6.10
CA GLU A 26 -0.80 5.63 5.41
C GLU A 26 -1.78 4.55 4.94
N THR A 27 -3.04 4.93 4.79
CA THR A 27 -4.05 4.05 4.18
C THR A 27 -4.95 4.80 3.22
N VAL A 28 -5.40 4.07 2.22
CA VAL A 28 -6.41 4.48 1.25
C VAL A 28 -7.45 3.38 1.15
N ARG A 29 -8.73 3.77 1.05
CA ARG A 29 -9.82 2.83 0.80
C ARG A 29 -10.36 3.02 -0.61
N LEU A 30 -10.39 1.94 -1.37
CA LEU A 30 -11.01 1.83 -2.70
C LEU A 30 -12.01 0.69 -2.65
N ASP A 31 -13.30 1.02 -2.69
CA ASP A 31 -14.40 0.06 -2.54
C ASP A 31 -14.24 -0.87 -1.31
N SER A 32 -14.04 -2.18 -1.54
CA SER A 32 -13.83 -3.20 -0.49
C SER A 32 -12.37 -3.39 -0.10
N THR A 33 -11.44 -2.79 -0.84
CA THR A 33 -10.01 -2.96 -0.64
C THR A 33 -9.43 -1.82 0.20
N LEU A 34 -8.73 -2.19 1.27
CA LEU A 34 -7.87 -1.30 2.03
C LEU A 34 -6.44 -1.43 1.49
N VAL A 35 -5.92 -0.34 0.95
CA VAL A 35 -4.51 -0.26 0.56
C VAL A 35 -3.74 0.40 1.69
N VAL A 36 -2.67 -0.24 2.13
CA VAL A 36 -1.82 0.22 3.22
C VAL A 36 -0.41 0.50 2.70
N LEU A 37 0.16 1.62 3.14
CA LEU A 37 1.59 1.92 3.04
C LEU A 37 2.24 1.58 4.37
N LEU A 38 3.26 0.74 4.35
CA LEU A 38 4.02 0.38 5.54
C LEU A 38 5.22 1.31 5.73
N ASP A 39 5.43 1.75 6.97
CA ASP A 39 6.55 2.60 7.35
C ASP A 39 7.86 1.83 7.17
N THR A 40 8.77 2.39 6.37
CA THR A 40 10.10 1.84 6.14
C THR A 40 11.21 2.74 6.68
N ILE A 41 10.87 3.78 7.46
CA ILE A 41 11.78 4.72 8.11
C ILE A 41 12.53 3.98 9.23
N GLY A 42 13.57 3.23 8.83
CA GLY A 42 14.39 2.41 9.72
C GLY A 42 14.70 1.02 9.16
N ASN A 43 13.83 0.51 8.28
CA ASN A 43 13.99 -0.79 7.62
C ASN A 43 13.75 -0.68 6.10
N LYS A 44 14.81 -0.36 5.36
CA LYS A 44 14.76 -0.28 3.89
C LYS A 44 14.65 -1.64 3.18
N ASN A 45 14.55 -2.75 3.91
CA ASN A 45 14.50 -4.10 3.32
C ASN A 45 13.11 -4.50 2.83
N LEU A 46 12.17 -3.55 2.73
CA LEU A 46 10.81 -3.79 2.24
C LEU A 46 10.49 -2.86 1.05
N PRO A 47 11.11 -3.06 -0.13
CA PRO A 47 10.90 -2.19 -1.29
C PRO A 47 9.50 -2.30 -1.91
N ASN A 48 8.71 -3.29 -1.51
CA ASN A 48 7.31 -3.51 -1.88
C ASN A 48 6.37 -3.27 -0.70
N ASN A 49 6.50 -2.12 -0.04
CA ASN A 49 5.78 -1.76 1.20
C ASN A 49 4.34 -1.27 1.00
N VAL A 50 3.75 -1.41 -0.18
CA VAL A 50 2.33 -1.06 -0.44
C VAL A 50 1.53 -2.33 -0.68
N TRP A 51 0.60 -2.63 0.22
CA TRP A 51 -0.15 -3.89 0.23
C TRP A 51 -1.65 -3.62 0.16
N ALA A 52 -2.39 -4.45 -0.57
CA ALA A 52 -3.84 -4.44 -0.55
C ALA A 52 -4.38 -5.55 0.35
N ILE A 53 -5.43 -5.20 1.07
CA ILE A 53 -6.13 -6.06 2.01
C ILE A 53 -7.62 -6.00 1.67
N ASP A 54 -8.18 -7.13 1.25
CA ASP A 54 -9.61 -7.30 1.10
C ASP A 54 -10.25 -7.74 2.42
N GLU A 55 -11.48 -7.28 2.65
CA GLU A 55 -12.21 -7.55 3.89
C GLU A 55 -12.54 -9.03 4.12
N ASN A 56 -12.57 -9.85 3.07
CA ASN A 56 -12.90 -11.27 3.12
C ASN A 56 -11.70 -12.19 2.82
N GLU A 57 -10.75 -11.71 2.00
CA GLU A 57 -9.62 -12.54 1.52
C GLU A 57 -8.30 -12.27 2.25
N GLY A 58 -8.23 -11.20 3.05
CA GLY A 58 -6.99 -10.76 3.67
C GLY A 58 -6.07 -10.10 2.65
N ILE A 59 -4.75 -10.36 2.70
CA ILE A 59 -3.80 -9.73 1.77
C ILE A 59 -4.01 -10.28 0.36
N THR A 60 -4.49 -9.46 -0.57
CA THR A 60 -4.75 -9.84 -1.97
C THR A 60 -3.54 -9.65 -2.85
N TRP A 61 -2.81 -8.54 -2.68
CA TRP A 61 -1.58 -8.29 -3.41
C TRP A 61 -0.58 -7.41 -2.64
N LYS A 62 0.65 -7.43 -3.12
CA LYS A 62 1.73 -6.50 -2.75
C LYS A 62 2.24 -5.88 -4.03
N ILE A 63 2.49 -4.58 -4.01
CA ILE A 63 3.03 -3.87 -5.17
C ILE A 63 4.33 -4.53 -5.64
N GLU A 64 4.61 -4.46 -6.94
CA GLU A 64 5.91 -4.91 -7.45
C GLU A 64 7.08 -4.04 -6.97
N THR A 65 8.26 -4.64 -6.85
CA THR A 65 9.48 -3.92 -6.52
C THR A 65 10.00 -3.17 -7.74
N VAL A 66 9.94 -1.83 -7.72
CA VAL A 66 10.57 -0.99 -8.75
C VAL A 66 12.09 -1.00 -8.59
N ARG A 67 12.56 -0.79 -7.35
CA ARG A 67 13.98 -0.74 -7.02
C ARG A 67 14.19 -1.19 -5.58
N SER A 68 15.16 -2.10 -5.38
CA SER A 68 15.32 -2.83 -4.12
C SER A 68 15.72 -1.98 -2.90
N ASP A 69 16.31 -0.81 -3.12
CA ASP A 69 16.79 0.12 -2.08
C ASP A 69 15.94 1.40 -1.96
N ASP A 70 14.76 1.43 -2.59
CA ASP A 70 13.93 2.63 -2.74
C ASP A 70 12.44 2.31 -2.52
N PRO A 71 12.03 2.04 -1.26
CA PRO A 71 10.63 1.78 -0.91
C PRO A 71 9.75 2.99 -1.20
N PHE A 72 8.44 2.75 -1.28
CA PHE A 72 7.45 3.80 -1.45
C PHE A 72 7.30 4.62 -0.17
N THR A 73 7.00 5.90 -0.34
CA THR A 73 6.97 6.91 0.74
C THR A 73 5.75 7.82 0.66
N GLY A 74 4.80 7.48 -0.21
CA GLY A 74 3.52 8.17 -0.28
C GLY A 74 2.50 7.35 -1.05
N LEU A 75 1.25 7.42 -0.61
CA LEU A 75 0.10 6.71 -1.18
C LEU A 75 -1.06 7.70 -1.30
N TRP A 76 -1.67 7.81 -2.48
CA TRP A 76 -2.84 8.68 -2.65
C TRP A 76 -3.80 8.20 -3.72
N VAL A 77 -4.99 8.81 -3.74
CA VAL A 77 -5.99 8.65 -4.80
C VAL A 77 -6.14 9.97 -5.54
N ASP A 78 -6.10 9.90 -6.86
CA ASP A 78 -6.32 11.04 -7.75
C ASP A 78 -7.30 10.61 -8.84
N ASP A 79 -8.46 11.27 -8.92
CA ASP A 79 -9.56 10.92 -9.84
C ASP A 79 -10.00 9.42 -9.80
N GLY A 80 -10.00 8.84 -8.59
CA GLY A 80 -10.32 7.42 -8.38
C GLY A 80 -9.19 6.45 -8.73
N GLU A 81 -8.03 6.96 -9.16
CA GLU A 81 -6.86 6.15 -9.50
C GLU A 81 -5.91 6.05 -8.31
N LEU A 82 -5.42 4.84 -8.04
CA LEU A 82 -4.42 4.61 -7.01
C LEU A 82 -3.03 4.99 -7.48
N TRP A 83 -2.35 5.82 -6.71
CA TRP A 83 -0.99 6.23 -7.00
C TRP A 83 -0.08 6.05 -5.79
N VAL A 84 1.18 5.74 -6.08
CA VAL A 84 2.26 5.65 -5.10
C VAL A 84 3.47 6.46 -5.54
N TYR A 85 4.24 6.94 -4.59
CA TYR A 85 5.45 7.74 -4.83
C TYR A 85 6.62 7.15 -4.05
N ASN A 86 7.81 7.25 -4.61
CA ASN A 86 9.05 7.01 -3.88
C ASN A 86 10.09 8.08 -4.19
N TRP A 87 11.23 8.04 -3.51
CA TRP A 87 12.20 9.15 -3.55
C TRP A 87 12.99 9.27 -4.87
N ASN A 88 12.77 8.37 -5.85
CA ASN A 88 13.31 8.57 -7.19
C ASN A 88 12.59 9.67 -8.00
N GLY A 89 11.54 10.28 -7.44
CA GLY A 89 10.88 11.44 -8.04
C GLY A 89 9.77 11.09 -9.03
N TYR A 90 9.34 9.83 -9.06
CA TYR A 90 8.23 9.38 -9.89
C TYR A 90 7.03 8.96 -9.04
N GLY A 91 5.85 9.23 -9.59
CA GLY A 91 4.60 8.63 -9.16
C GLY A 91 4.26 7.47 -10.10
N TYR A 92 3.76 6.39 -9.53
CA TYR A 92 3.37 5.17 -10.24
C TYR A 92 1.89 4.94 -10.04
N LYS A 93 1.15 4.79 -11.14
CA LYS A 93 -0.25 4.41 -11.11
C LYS A 93 -0.35 2.91 -10.96
N ILE A 94 -1.19 2.48 -10.02
CA ILE A 94 -1.37 1.07 -9.68
C ILE A 94 -2.72 0.58 -10.17
N ASP A 95 -2.73 -0.58 -10.81
CA ASP A 95 -3.95 -1.35 -11.02
C ASP A 95 -4.41 -1.93 -9.67
N GLU A 96 -5.53 -1.43 -9.17
CA GLU A 96 -6.06 -1.76 -7.84
C GLU A 96 -6.41 -3.24 -7.65
N GLN A 97 -6.63 -3.98 -8.75
CA GLN A 97 -7.02 -5.39 -8.70
C GLN A 97 -5.80 -6.31 -8.58
N THR A 98 -4.66 -5.86 -9.10
CA THR A 98 -3.47 -6.71 -9.25
C THR A 98 -2.24 -6.20 -8.51
N GLY A 99 -2.20 -4.92 -8.13
CA GLY A 99 -1.01 -4.28 -7.57
C GLY A 99 0.08 -3.99 -8.60
N THR A 100 -0.21 -4.14 -9.90
CA THR A 100 0.76 -3.90 -10.98
C THR A 100 0.86 -2.43 -11.33
N ILE A 101 2.06 -1.98 -11.73
CA ILE A 101 2.26 -0.61 -12.19
C ILE A 101 1.79 -0.51 -13.65
N VAL A 102 0.81 0.35 -13.90
CA VAL A 102 0.23 0.54 -15.24
C VAL A 102 0.64 1.85 -15.91
N ASP A 103 1.09 2.83 -15.11
CA ASP A 103 1.61 4.10 -15.64
C ASP A 103 2.65 4.70 -14.69
N LYS A 104 3.45 5.63 -15.19
CA LYS A 104 4.42 6.39 -14.40
C LYS A 104 4.49 7.84 -14.87
N LYS A 105 4.60 8.77 -13.93
CA LYS A 105 4.82 10.19 -14.21
C LYS A 105 5.94 10.73 -13.34
N TYR A 106 6.78 11.58 -13.93
CA TYR A 106 7.75 12.35 -13.17
C TYR A 106 7.01 13.42 -12.37
N MET A 107 7.29 13.53 -11.06
CA MET A 107 6.57 14.41 -10.13
C MET A 107 7.39 15.63 -9.69
N LYS A 108 8.49 15.93 -10.39
CA LYS A 108 9.42 17.01 -10.03
C LYS A 108 9.60 18.04 -11.15
#